data_AF-A0A538AF66-F1
#
_entry.id   AF-A0A538AF66-F1
#
_cell.length_a   1.000
_cell.length_b   1.000
_cell.length_c   1.000
_cell.angle_alpha   90.00
_cell.angle_beta   90.00
_cell.angle_gamma   90.00
#
_symmetry.space_group_name_H-M   'P 1'
#
loop_
_entity.id
_entity.type
_entity.pdbx_description
1 polymer ?
#
loop_
_entity_poly.entity_id
_entity_poly.type
_entity_poly.pdbx_seq_one_letter_code
_entity_poly.pdbx_strand_id
1 'polypeptide(L)'
;MTKDEDPCHGGACIAEQVSNGMGGFVSNFAKSRPKAKLVDVVMGYYNGSDLPVYDHLAQEFCVCDRWYASVPGATWPNRLYAVAGQAAGSKNGKQVPIYDQPSFVRHLDAKKVSWRWYSHDVGTLRFSDGNYLLGHFGNFAYFDRRSFLAPRNFLDDAADGKLPAVSWIDPNFVDVSALARRARTTTIRRRTSRRGRSSCSRPTARSSRARTGRRRCS
;
A
#
# COMPACT_ATOMS: atom_id res chain seq x y z
N MET A 1 2.04 -14.44 -5.11
CA MET A 1 0.64 -14.41 -4.66
C MET A 1 -0.07 -13.25 -5.33
N THR A 2 -1.14 -13.52 -6.07
CA THR A 2 -2.00 -12.50 -6.68
C THR A 2 -3.05 -12.03 -5.67
N LYS A 3 -3.78 -10.94 -5.97
CA LYS A 3 -4.92 -10.53 -5.12
C LYS A 3 -6.01 -11.61 -5.04
N ASP A 4 -6.11 -12.45 -6.06
CA ASP A 4 -7.04 -13.58 -6.07
C ASP A 4 -6.58 -14.71 -5.13
N GLU A 5 -5.35 -14.66 -4.62
CA GLU A 5 -4.76 -15.64 -3.68
C GLU A 5 -4.55 -15.07 -2.27
N ASP A 6 -4.82 -13.79 -2.03
CA ASP A 6 -4.76 -13.15 -0.71
C ASP A 6 -5.95 -13.60 0.15
N PRO A 7 -5.78 -14.40 1.22
CA PRO A 7 -6.91 -14.91 2.01
C PRO A 7 -7.79 -13.79 2.58
N CYS A 8 -9.09 -14.07 2.77
CA CYS A 8 -9.95 -13.10 3.42
C CYS A 8 -9.52 -12.90 4.89
N HIS A 9 -9.20 -11.66 5.26
CA HIS A 9 -8.69 -11.32 6.58
C HIS A 9 -9.55 -10.25 7.30
N GLY A 10 -10.81 -10.12 6.91
CA GLY A 10 -11.81 -9.30 7.64
C GLY A 10 -12.37 -10.04 8.87
N GLY A 11 -12.94 -9.31 9.83
CA GLY A 11 -13.38 -9.89 11.10
C GLY A 11 -14.39 -11.04 10.97
N ALA A 12 -15.32 -10.96 10.01
CA ALA A 12 -16.27 -12.05 9.75
C ALA A 12 -15.59 -13.29 9.14
N CYS A 13 -14.58 -13.10 8.29
CA CYS A 13 -13.82 -14.20 7.71
C CYS A 13 -12.98 -14.90 8.78
N ILE A 14 -12.29 -14.14 9.64
CA ILE A 14 -11.53 -14.73 10.74
C ILE A 14 -12.45 -15.54 11.66
N ALA A 15 -13.64 -15.04 11.98
CA ALA A 15 -14.61 -15.77 12.81
C ALA A 15 -15.01 -17.13 12.21
N GLU A 16 -15.17 -17.21 10.89
CA GLU A 16 -15.42 -18.47 10.20
C GLU A 16 -14.19 -19.38 10.19
N GLN A 17 -13.00 -18.83 9.92
CA GLN A 17 -11.74 -19.60 9.84
C GLN A 17 -11.42 -20.31 11.16
N VAL A 18 -11.59 -19.61 12.28
CA VAL A 18 -11.30 -20.14 13.63
C VAL A 18 -12.43 -20.98 14.20
N SER A 19 -13.60 -21.00 13.56
CA SER A 19 -14.73 -21.82 13.98
C SER A 19 -14.40 -23.32 13.93
N ASN A 20 -15.16 -24.13 14.67
CA ASN A 20 -15.00 -25.58 14.71
C ASN A 20 -13.56 -26.04 15.01
N GLY A 21 -12.89 -25.33 15.93
CA GLY A 21 -11.52 -25.66 16.31
C GLY A 21 -10.51 -25.42 15.19
N MET A 22 -10.52 -24.23 14.57
CA MET A 22 -9.61 -23.86 13.47
C MET A 22 -9.85 -24.61 12.15
N GLY A 23 -11.08 -25.08 11.90
CA GLY A 23 -11.40 -25.90 10.74
C GLY A 23 -11.82 -25.13 9.48
N GLY A 24 -11.97 -23.81 9.55
CA GLY A 24 -12.65 -23.02 8.51
C GLY A 24 -11.76 -22.41 7.44
N PHE A 25 -10.43 -22.60 7.47
CA PHE A 25 -9.50 -21.88 6.59
C PHE A 25 -9.73 -22.18 5.10
N VAL A 26 -9.78 -23.46 4.72
CA VAL A 26 -9.94 -23.88 3.32
C VAL A 26 -11.32 -23.52 2.79
N SER A 27 -12.38 -23.79 3.55
CA SER A 27 -13.76 -23.50 3.13
C SER A 27 -14.00 -21.99 2.99
N ASN A 28 -13.51 -21.18 3.94
CA ASN A 28 -13.58 -19.73 3.84
C ASN A 28 -12.77 -19.20 2.65
N PHE A 29 -11.59 -19.75 2.38
CA PHE A 29 -10.76 -19.36 1.24
C PHE A 29 -11.45 -19.68 -0.08
N ALA A 30 -11.89 -20.93 -0.30
CA ALA A 30 -12.59 -21.35 -1.51
C ALA A 30 -13.84 -20.48 -1.77
N LYS A 31 -14.60 -20.16 -0.72
CA LYS A 31 -15.77 -19.29 -0.80
C LYS A 31 -15.40 -17.84 -1.13
N SER A 32 -14.37 -17.29 -0.50
CA SER A 32 -14.01 -15.87 -0.62
C SER A 32 -13.13 -15.54 -1.81
N ARG A 33 -12.49 -16.55 -2.41
CA ARG A 33 -11.58 -16.45 -3.56
C ARG A 33 -11.93 -17.47 -4.64
N PRO A 34 -13.12 -17.36 -5.27
CA PRO A 34 -13.58 -18.33 -6.28
C PRO A 34 -12.73 -18.34 -7.57
N LYS A 35 -11.83 -17.36 -7.73
CA LYS A 35 -10.90 -17.25 -8.87
C LYS A 35 -9.48 -17.73 -8.56
N ALA A 36 -9.21 -18.14 -7.31
CA ALA A 36 -7.92 -18.69 -6.95
C ALA A 36 -7.66 -19.96 -7.78
N LYS A 37 -6.48 -20.04 -8.40
CA LYS A 37 -6.11 -21.23 -9.20
C LYS A 37 -5.73 -22.41 -8.31
N LEU A 38 -5.21 -22.12 -7.11
CA LEU A 38 -4.74 -23.08 -6.12
C LEU A 38 -5.45 -22.77 -4.81
N VAL A 39 -6.42 -23.61 -4.43
CA VAL A 39 -7.24 -23.43 -3.21
C VAL A 39 -6.45 -23.82 -1.95
N ASP A 40 -5.54 -24.78 -2.09
CA ASP A 40 -4.66 -25.30 -1.06
C ASP A 40 -3.54 -24.33 -0.66
N VAL A 41 -3.31 -23.26 -1.43
CA VAL A 41 -2.31 -22.22 -1.11
C VAL A 41 -2.50 -21.62 0.29
N VAL A 42 -3.75 -21.60 0.80
CA VAL A 42 -4.06 -21.10 2.15
C VAL A 42 -3.49 -21.96 3.27
N MET A 43 -3.21 -23.24 3.00
CA MET A 43 -2.58 -24.17 3.93
C MET A 43 -1.07 -24.28 3.70
N GLY A 44 -0.54 -23.57 2.70
CA GLY A 44 0.88 -23.52 2.40
C GLY A 44 1.67 -22.89 3.54
N TYR A 45 2.89 -23.36 3.72
CA TYR A 45 3.85 -22.80 4.66
C TYR A 45 5.22 -22.68 3.98
N TYR A 46 6.07 -21.82 4.53
CA TYR A 46 7.45 -21.64 4.11
C TYR A 46 8.39 -22.30 5.12
N ASN A 47 9.52 -22.81 4.65
CA ASN A 47 10.62 -23.28 5.48
C ASN A 47 11.81 -22.30 5.43
N GLY A 48 12.88 -22.60 6.16
CA GLY A 48 14.06 -21.73 6.23
C GLY A 48 14.73 -21.45 4.88
N SER A 49 14.71 -22.41 3.95
CA SER A 49 15.25 -22.22 2.60
C SER A 49 14.41 -21.28 1.74
N ASP A 50 13.11 -21.16 2.03
CA ASP A 50 12.23 -20.20 1.35
C ASP A 50 12.39 -18.77 1.91
N LEU A 51 12.72 -18.64 3.20
CA LEU A 51 12.80 -17.37 3.93
C LEU A 51 14.16 -17.19 4.63
N PRO A 52 15.29 -17.16 3.90
CA PRO A 52 16.63 -17.23 4.50
C PRO A 52 16.94 -16.08 5.46
N VAL A 53 16.38 -14.88 5.23
CA VAL A 53 16.56 -13.74 6.15
C VAL A 53 15.82 -13.97 7.47
N TYR A 54 14.60 -14.51 7.43
CA TYR A 54 13.86 -14.81 8.66
C TYR A 54 14.46 -16.00 9.40
N ASP A 55 14.92 -17.02 8.68
CA ASP A 55 15.60 -18.18 9.24
C ASP A 55 16.84 -17.76 10.03
N HIS A 56 17.69 -16.93 9.42
CA HIS A 56 18.86 -16.39 10.09
C HIS A 56 18.51 -15.56 11.33
N LEU A 57 17.52 -14.66 11.23
CA LEU A 57 17.08 -13.87 12.39
C LEU A 57 16.51 -14.72 13.53
N ALA A 58 15.78 -15.80 13.20
CA ALA A 58 15.23 -16.72 14.18
C ALA A 58 16.31 -17.55 14.90
N GLN A 59 17.44 -17.81 14.23
CA GLN A 59 18.58 -18.52 14.82
C GLN A 59 19.43 -17.63 15.73
N GLU A 60 19.57 -16.35 15.38
CA GLU A 60 20.47 -15.42 16.08
C GLU A 60 19.78 -14.55 17.14
N PHE A 61 18.44 -14.49 17.15
CA PHE A 61 17.67 -13.64 18.06
C PHE A 61 16.49 -14.36 18.70
N CYS A 62 15.94 -13.75 19.75
CA CYS A 62 14.77 -14.28 20.47
C CYS A 62 13.51 -14.22 19.59
N VAL A 63 12.76 -15.32 19.56
CA VAL A 63 11.47 -15.44 18.88
C VAL A 63 10.35 -15.57 19.91
N CYS A 64 9.30 -14.76 19.76
CA CYS A 64 8.05 -14.90 20.50
C CYS A 64 7.04 -15.70 19.65
N ASP A 65 6.95 -17.02 19.86
CA ASP A 65 6.08 -17.94 19.12
C ASP A 65 4.60 -17.91 19.58
N ARG A 66 4.32 -17.21 20.69
CA ARG A 66 2.96 -16.96 21.21
C ARG A 66 2.59 -15.48 21.12
N TRP A 67 2.93 -14.85 19.99
CA TRP A 67 2.57 -13.46 19.67
C TRP A 67 1.35 -13.40 18.74
N TYR A 68 0.24 -12.88 19.25
CA TYR A 68 -1.04 -12.88 18.54
C TYR A 68 -1.42 -11.48 18.03
N ALA A 69 -2.25 -11.43 16.98
CA ALA A 69 -2.92 -10.20 16.58
C ALA A 69 -3.81 -9.68 17.73
N SER A 70 -3.78 -8.37 17.98
CA SER A 70 -4.58 -7.75 19.06
C SER A 70 -6.09 -7.86 18.80
N VAL A 71 -6.49 -7.89 17.53
CA VAL A 71 -7.88 -8.11 17.10
C VAL A 71 -7.94 -9.17 15.99
N PRO A 72 -8.84 -10.16 16.09
CA PRO A 72 -9.11 -11.09 15.01
C PRO A 72 -9.86 -10.39 13.88
N GLY A 73 -9.12 -9.71 13.00
CA GLY A 73 -9.68 -8.87 11.96
C GLY A 73 -8.63 -8.24 11.06
N ALA A 74 -9.05 -7.20 10.34
CA ALA A 74 -8.27 -6.62 9.26
C ALA A 74 -7.01 -5.87 9.72
N THR A 75 -6.22 -5.44 8.74
CA THR A 75 -4.93 -4.79 8.91
C THR A 75 -4.99 -3.50 9.72
N TRP A 76 -5.91 -2.58 9.42
CA TRP A 76 -5.97 -1.28 10.10
C TRP A 76 -6.30 -1.35 11.59
N PRO A 77 -7.29 -2.13 12.05
CA PRO A 77 -7.49 -2.40 13.47
C PRO A 77 -6.21 -2.80 14.23
N ASN A 78 -5.42 -3.71 13.68
CA ASN A 78 -4.18 -4.17 14.31
C ASN A 78 -3.06 -3.11 14.24
N ARG A 79 -2.99 -2.32 13.16
CA ARG A 79 -2.07 -1.16 13.10
C ARG A 79 -2.40 -0.13 14.18
N LEU A 80 -3.68 0.16 14.38
CA LEU A 80 -4.12 1.08 15.44
C LEU A 80 -3.72 0.56 16.83
N TYR A 81 -3.82 -0.76 17.08
CA TYR A 81 -3.30 -1.33 18.33
C TYR A 81 -1.80 -1.12 18.50
N ALA A 82 -1.01 -1.34 17.46
CA ALA A 82 0.44 -1.14 17.52
C ALA A 82 0.84 0.31 17.84
N VAL A 83 0.04 1.30 17.43
CA VAL A 83 0.37 2.73 17.61
C VAL A 83 -0.40 3.42 18.73
N ALA A 84 -1.57 2.92 19.11
CA ALA A 84 -2.51 3.59 20.02
C ALA A 84 -3.12 2.64 21.08
N GLY A 85 -2.78 1.35 21.07
CA GLY A 85 -3.29 0.38 22.05
C GLY A 85 -4.78 0.05 21.93
N GLN A 86 -5.45 0.45 20.85
CA GLN A 86 -6.88 0.19 20.60
C GLN A 86 -7.19 0.16 19.10
N ALA A 87 -8.34 -0.42 18.71
CA ALA A 87 -8.76 -0.57 17.31
C ALA A 87 -9.86 0.41 16.85
N ALA A 88 -10.06 1.53 17.55
CA ALA A 88 -11.17 2.45 17.28
C ALA A 88 -12.55 1.74 17.21
N GLY A 89 -12.73 0.68 17.99
CA GLY A 89 -13.96 -0.12 18.02
C GLY A 89 -14.23 -1.00 16.79
N SER A 90 -13.28 -1.19 15.88
CA SER A 90 -13.51 -1.91 14.62
C SER A 90 -12.69 -3.20 14.48
N LYS A 91 -13.30 -4.23 13.86
CA LYS A 91 -12.58 -5.43 13.37
C LYS A 91 -12.26 -5.37 11.87
N ASN A 92 -12.73 -4.33 11.18
CA ASN A 92 -12.52 -4.12 9.76
C ASN A 92 -11.85 -2.75 9.51
N GLY A 93 -11.12 -2.63 8.41
CA GLY A 93 -10.61 -1.33 7.99
C GLY A 93 -11.72 -0.44 7.42
N LYS A 94 -11.61 0.88 7.63
CA LYS A 94 -12.38 1.86 6.84
C LYS A 94 -11.91 1.84 5.38
N GLN A 95 -12.83 2.12 4.45
CA GLN A 95 -12.51 2.23 3.02
C GLN A 95 -11.48 3.34 2.76
N VAL A 96 -11.65 4.48 3.44
CA VAL A 96 -10.64 5.53 3.55
C VAL A 96 -10.13 5.46 4.99
N PRO A 97 -8.87 5.07 5.21
CA PRO A 97 -8.40 4.69 6.53
C PRO A 97 -8.00 5.89 7.38
N ILE A 98 -8.84 6.91 7.49
CA ILE A 98 -8.59 8.07 8.35
C ILE A 98 -9.21 7.77 9.72
N TYR A 99 -8.37 7.77 10.74
CA TYR A 99 -8.71 7.60 12.15
C TYR A 99 -8.18 8.79 12.95
N ASP A 100 -8.70 8.93 14.16
CA ASP A 100 -8.21 9.89 15.13
C ASP A 100 -8.08 9.18 16.48
N GLN A 101 -7.02 8.40 16.61
CA GLN A 101 -6.68 7.66 17.82
C GLN A 101 -5.38 8.24 18.39
N PRO A 102 -5.37 8.69 19.66
CA PRO A 102 -4.16 9.17 20.31
C PRO A 102 -3.06 8.11 20.27
N SER A 103 -1.98 8.38 19.54
CA SER A 103 -0.85 7.47 19.40
C SER A 103 0.15 7.61 20.55
N PHE A 104 1.00 6.60 20.75
CA PHE A 104 2.08 6.64 21.74
C PHE A 104 3.06 7.79 21.49
N VAL A 105 3.13 8.29 20.25
CA VAL A 105 4.00 9.40 19.85
C VAL A 105 3.63 10.71 20.56
N ARG A 106 2.35 10.89 20.95
CA ARG A 106 1.96 12.03 21.78
C ARG A 106 2.70 12.06 23.12
N HIS A 107 2.99 10.89 23.70
CA HIS A 107 3.80 10.80 24.92
C HIS A 107 5.27 11.16 24.67
N LEU A 108 5.81 10.81 23.50
CA LEU A 108 7.17 11.17 23.11
C LEU A 108 7.31 12.68 22.94
N ASP A 109 6.36 13.34 22.28
CA ASP A 109 6.31 14.79 22.17
C ASP A 109 6.23 15.47 23.54
N ALA A 110 5.30 15.02 24.39
CA ALA A 110 5.14 15.57 25.74
C ALA A 110 6.41 15.44 26.61
N LYS A 111 7.20 14.38 26.38
CA LYS A 111 8.46 14.13 27.08
C LYS A 111 9.70 14.61 26.31
N LYS A 112 9.52 15.25 25.16
CA LYS A 112 10.61 15.72 24.27
C LYS A 112 11.60 14.60 23.90
N VAL A 113 11.11 13.38 23.76
CA VAL A 113 11.91 12.24 23.27
C VAL A 113 11.99 12.34 21.75
N SER A 114 13.20 12.29 21.19
CA SER A 114 13.36 12.36 19.74
C SER A 114 12.75 11.13 19.08
N TRP A 115 11.94 11.36 18.04
CA TRP A 115 11.32 10.29 17.28
C TRP A 115 11.23 10.65 15.80
N ARG A 116 11.22 9.62 14.95
CA ARG A 116 11.01 9.79 13.51
C ARG A 116 10.30 8.58 12.91
N TRP A 117 9.41 8.89 11.98
CA TRP A 117 8.59 7.94 11.25
C TRP A 117 9.12 7.82 9.83
N TYR A 118 9.75 6.69 9.54
CA TYR A 118 10.31 6.35 8.25
C TYR A 118 9.31 5.53 7.45
N SER A 119 8.95 5.96 6.25
CA SER A 119 7.92 5.30 5.45
C SER A 119 8.34 5.15 3.99
N HIS A 120 7.81 4.13 3.31
CA HIS A 120 7.99 4.04 1.87
C HIS A 120 7.02 4.99 1.15
N ASP A 121 5.76 5.02 1.57
CA ASP A 121 4.74 5.92 1.01
C ASP A 121 4.42 7.05 2.00
N VAL A 122 3.14 7.20 2.36
CA VAL A 122 2.70 8.12 3.41
C VAL A 122 2.69 7.36 4.72
N GLY A 123 3.35 7.91 5.74
CA GLY A 123 3.45 7.29 7.06
C GLY A 123 2.08 6.98 7.68
N THR A 124 1.91 5.77 8.20
CA THR A 124 0.66 5.28 8.80
C THR A 124 0.18 6.13 9.97
N LEU A 125 1.10 6.78 10.70
CA LEU A 125 0.74 7.73 11.76
C LEU A 125 -0.17 8.86 11.27
N ARG A 126 0.04 9.35 10.04
CA ARG A 126 -0.79 10.41 9.41
C ARG A 126 -2.26 10.01 9.30
N PHE A 127 -2.52 8.71 9.20
CA PHE A 127 -3.84 8.14 9.05
C PHE A 127 -4.41 7.61 10.37
N SER A 128 -3.57 7.48 11.40
CA SER A 128 -3.94 6.86 12.68
C SER A 128 -4.33 7.91 13.72
N ASP A 129 -3.63 9.04 13.73
CA ASP A 129 -3.76 10.09 14.75
C ASP A 129 -3.93 11.46 14.07
N GLY A 130 -5.07 12.12 14.30
CA GLY A 130 -5.44 13.37 13.64
C GLY A 130 -4.48 14.52 13.94
N ASN A 131 -3.78 14.50 15.08
CA ASN A 131 -2.79 15.52 15.44
C ASN A 131 -1.59 15.52 14.50
N TYR A 132 -1.29 14.40 13.86
CA TYR A 132 -0.14 14.24 12.97
C TYR A 132 -0.53 14.17 11.51
N LEU A 133 -1.83 14.27 11.18
CA LEU A 133 -2.34 14.24 9.80
C LEU A 133 -1.63 15.29 8.94
N LEU A 134 -1.47 16.52 9.46
CA LEU A 134 -0.72 17.62 8.86
C LEU A 134 0.36 18.11 9.83
N GLY A 135 1.41 18.77 9.33
CA GLY A 135 2.50 19.28 10.19
C GLY A 135 3.55 18.23 10.55
N HIS A 136 4.34 18.48 11.60
CA HIS A 136 5.42 17.61 12.11
C HIS A 136 6.41 17.13 11.03
N PHE A 137 6.60 17.88 9.94
CA PHE A 137 7.33 17.40 8.75
C PHE A 137 8.76 16.94 9.05
N GLY A 138 9.42 17.48 10.07
CA GLY A 138 10.75 17.02 10.52
C GLY A 138 10.76 15.59 11.06
N ASN A 139 9.65 15.14 11.66
CA ASN A 139 9.51 13.80 12.22
C ASN A 139 9.08 12.75 11.19
N PHE A 140 8.89 13.12 9.91
CA PHE A 140 8.58 12.17 8.85
C PHE A 140 9.70 12.15 7.82
N ALA A 141 10.10 10.96 7.41
CA ALA A 141 11.10 10.76 6.38
C ALA A 141 10.77 9.53 5.55
N TYR A 142 11.42 9.40 4.39
CA TYR A 142 11.35 8.17 3.62
C TYR A 142 12.30 7.12 4.18
N PHE A 143 12.01 5.84 3.92
CA PHE A 143 12.93 4.75 4.20
C PHE A 143 14.21 4.91 3.35
N ASP A 144 14.03 5.13 2.05
CA ASP A 144 15.10 5.29 1.07
C ASP A 144 15.07 6.67 0.39
N ARG A 145 16.16 7.00 -0.31
CA ARG A 145 16.29 8.30 -1.00
C ARG A 145 15.37 8.35 -2.22
N ARG A 146 14.37 9.23 -2.20
CA ARG A 146 13.43 9.45 -3.33
C ARG A 146 13.97 10.39 -4.42
N SER A 147 14.94 11.24 -4.08
CA SER A 147 15.60 12.18 -5.00
C SER A 147 16.91 12.66 -4.37
N PHE A 148 17.86 13.13 -5.18
CA PHE A 148 19.12 13.71 -4.69
C PHE A 148 18.90 14.90 -3.74
N LEU A 149 17.84 15.68 -3.95
CA LEU A 149 17.48 16.83 -3.10
C LEU A 149 16.56 16.46 -1.93
N ALA A 150 16.22 15.19 -1.77
CA ALA A 150 15.36 14.76 -0.67
C ALA A 150 16.11 14.93 0.67
N PRO A 151 15.39 15.30 1.75
CA PRO A 151 15.95 15.25 3.10
C PRO A 151 16.50 13.86 3.43
N ARG A 152 17.32 13.79 4.50
CA ARG A 152 17.84 12.53 5.05
C ARG A 152 16.71 11.52 5.28
N ASN A 153 17.00 10.27 4.95
CA ASN A 153 16.12 9.11 5.06
C ASN A 153 16.63 8.14 6.15
N PHE A 154 15.94 7.01 6.33
CA PHE A 154 16.32 6.00 7.30
C PHE A 154 17.74 5.48 7.07
N LEU A 155 18.10 5.14 5.82
CA LEU A 155 19.42 4.58 5.51
C LEU A 155 20.55 5.57 5.82
N ASP A 156 20.36 6.85 5.51
CA ASP A 156 21.32 7.90 5.86
C ASP A 156 21.48 8.02 7.39
N ASP A 157 20.36 8.10 8.12
CA ASP A 157 20.37 8.24 9.59
C ASP A 157 20.96 7.00 10.28
N ALA A 158 20.70 5.80 9.77
CA ALA A 158 21.27 4.56 10.28
C ALA A 158 22.79 4.50 10.03
N ALA A 159 23.24 4.81 8.81
CA ALA A 159 24.66 4.76 8.45
C ALA A 159 25.51 5.74 9.26
N ASP A 160 24.99 6.93 9.56
CA ASP A 160 25.71 7.97 10.30
C ASP A 160 25.54 7.86 11.83
N GLY A 161 24.80 6.86 12.34
CA GLY A 161 24.49 6.75 13.77
C GLY A 161 23.63 7.91 14.31
N LYS A 162 22.75 8.47 13.47
CA LYS A 162 21.90 9.63 13.76
C LYS A 162 20.42 9.27 13.94
N LEU A 163 20.10 7.99 14.14
CA LEU A 163 18.73 7.57 14.43
C LEU A 163 18.23 8.25 15.71
N PRO A 164 16.96 8.73 15.74
CA PRO A 164 16.34 9.22 16.96
C PRO A 164 16.17 8.09 17.99
N ALA A 165 15.89 8.47 19.23
CA ALA A 165 15.65 7.53 20.33
C ALA A 165 14.51 6.54 20.01
N VAL A 166 13.50 7.00 19.26
CA VAL A 166 12.45 6.13 18.72
C VAL A 166 12.39 6.25 17.20
N SER A 167 12.76 5.17 16.50
CA SER A 167 12.69 5.06 15.05
C SER A 167 11.60 4.08 14.65
N TRP A 168 10.53 4.56 14.01
CA TRP A 168 9.47 3.70 13.48
C TRP A 168 9.64 3.51 11.98
N ILE A 169 9.70 2.26 11.51
CA ILE A 169 9.81 1.93 10.09
C ILE A 169 8.50 1.32 9.61
N ASP A 170 7.80 2.04 8.76
CA ASP A 170 6.63 1.51 8.08
C ASP A 170 7.02 0.51 6.99
N PRO A 171 6.31 -0.62 6.89
CA PRO A 171 6.52 -1.56 5.79
C PRO A 171 6.17 -0.92 4.45
N ASN A 172 6.68 -1.51 3.37
CA ASN A 172 6.37 -1.07 2.02
C ASN A 172 4.92 -1.43 1.65
N PHE A 173 4.03 -0.44 1.66
CA PHE A 173 2.60 -0.65 1.42
C PHE A 173 2.25 -0.57 -0.07
N VAL A 174 2.31 -1.70 -0.77
CA VAL A 174 1.85 -1.77 -2.17
C VAL A 174 0.40 -1.24 -2.31
N ASP A 175 -0.45 -1.39 -1.30
CA ASP A 175 -1.86 -0.94 -1.33
C ASP A 175 -2.08 0.59 -1.29
N VAL A 176 -1.21 1.35 -0.62
CA VAL A 176 -1.37 2.83 -0.55
C VAL A 176 -0.93 3.46 -1.87
N SER A 177 0.08 2.87 -2.52
CA SER A 177 0.52 3.27 -3.86
C SER A 177 -0.61 3.15 -4.91
N ALA A 178 -1.50 2.16 -4.78
CA ALA A 178 -2.65 1.97 -5.66
C ALA A 178 -3.74 3.03 -5.46
N LEU A 179 -4.00 3.45 -4.21
CA LEU A 179 -4.90 4.57 -3.89
C LEU A 179 -4.34 5.91 -4.42
N ALA A 180 -3.03 6.14 -4.26
CA ALA A 180 -2.35 7.33 -4.78
C ALA A 180 -2.29 7.36 -6.33
N ARG A 181 -2.24 6.21 -7.00
CA ARG A 181 -2.37 6.11 -8.48
C ARG A 181 -3.79 6.35 -8.97
N ARG A 182 -4.80 5.83 -8.27
CA ARG A 182 -6.21 6.09 -8.60
C ARG A 182 -6.57 7.57 -8.43
N ALA A 183 -6.13 8.22 -7.36
CA ALA A 183 -6.34 9.66 -7.16
C ALA A 183 -5.74 10.52 -8.30
N ARG A 184 -4.55 10.15 -8.81
CA ARG A 184 -3.91 10.82 -9.96
C ARG A 184 -4.66 10.63 -11.29
N THR A 185 -5.40 9.54 -11.45
CA THR A 185 -6.13 9.26 -12.70
C THR A 185 -7.45 10.04 -12.79
N THR A 186 -8.07 10.34 -11.65
CA THR A 186 -9.35 11.09 -11.58
C THR A 186 -9.19 12.58 -11.92
N THR A 187 -8.02 13.17 -11.69
CA THR A 187 -7.78 14.62 -11.91
C THR A 187 -7.52 14.99 -13.38
N ILE A 188 -7.26 14.03 -14.27
CA ILE A 188 -6.84 14.31 -15.67
C ILE A 188 -7.98 14.26 -16.71
N ARG A 189 -9.22 13.89 -16.33
CA ARG A 189 -10.37 13.91 -17.25
C ARG A 189 -11.32 15.08 -17.01
N ARG A 190 -10.86 16.32 -17.21
CA ARG A 190 -11.79 17.46 -17.43
C ARG A 190 -11.10 18.70 -18.03
N ARG A 191 -10.56 18.60 -19.24
CA ARG A 191 -10.31 19.78 -20.10
C ARG A 191 -9.96 19.40 -21.54
N THR A 192 -10.95 19.04 -22.35
CA THR A 192 -10.95 19.28 -23.82
C THR A 192 -12.33 18.95 -24.40
N SER A 193 -13.27 19.89 -24.33
CA SER A 193 -14.38 19.96 -25.31
C SER A 193 -14.98 21.36 -25.32
N ARG A 194 -14.26 22.33 -25.91
CA ARG A 194 -14.86 23.56 -26.45
C ARG A 194 -13.81 24.38 -27.22
N ARG A 195 -13.90 24.30 -28.54
CA ARG A 195 -13.52 25.26 -29.60
C ARG A 195 -13.68 24.44 -30.88
N GLY A 196 -14.75 24.58 -31.64
CA GLY A 196 -15.26 25.83 -32.18
C GLY A 196 -14.99 25.75 -33.68
N ARG A 197 -16.04 25.43 -34.45
CA ARG A 197 -16.02 25.39 -35.92
C ARG A 197 -15.50 26.71 -36.46
N SER A 198 -14.56 26.66 -37.40
CA SER A 198 -14.36 27.73 -38.37
C SER A 198 -14.00 27.10 -39.71
N SER A 199 -14.98 27.13 -40.60
CA SER A 199 -14.90 26.88 -42.03
C SER A 199 -13.92 27.84 -42.71
N CYS A 200 -13.02 27.32 -43.53
CA CYS A 200 -12.34 28.12 -44.55
C CYS A 200 -12.39 27.36 -45.88
N SER A 201 -13.17 27.91 -46.80
CA SER A 201 -13.35 27.51 -48.19
C SER A 201 -12.27 28.14 -49.06
N ARG A 202 -11.81 27.43 -50.12
CA ARG A 202 -11.40 27.99 -51.44
C ARG A 202 -10.96 26.87 -52.43
N PRO A 203 -10.87 27.13 -53.75
CA PRO A 203 -11.79 26.54 -54.73
C PRO A 203 -11.13 25.61 -55.76
N THR A 204 -12.00 24.99 -56.56
CA THR A 204 -11.75 24.19 -57.75
C THR A 204 -10.95 24.90 -58.84
N ALA A 205 -10.00 24.18 -59.45
CA ALA A 205 -9.52 24.41 -60.82
C ALA A 205 -9.29 23.06 -61.53
N ARG A 206 -9.45 23.08 -62.85
CA ARG A 206 -9.96 22.01 -63.71
C ARG A 206 -8.85 21.52 -64.67
N SER A 207 -8.81 20.20 -64.92
CA SER A 207 -8.51 19.51 -66.20
C SER A 207 -7.23 19.80 -66.99
N SER A 208 -6.44 18.74 -67.26
CA SER A 208 -6.22 18.24 -68.63
C SER A 208 -5.78 16.77 -68.67
N ARG A 209 -6.28 16.05 -69.69
CA ARG A 209 -6.03 14.65 -70.02
C ARG A 209 -4.69 14.47 -70.77
N ALA A 210 -4.03 13.33 -70.59
CA ALA A 210 -3.42 12.58 -71.69
C ALA A 210 -3.38 11.09 -71.34
N ARG A 211 -3.71 10.25 -72.32
CA ARG A 211 -3.94 8.80 -72.25
C ARG A 211 -2.98 8.17 -73.26
N THR A 212 -2.30 7.08 -72.90
CA THR A 212 -1.64 6.01 -73.71
C THR A 212 -0.46 5.47 -72.87
N GLY A 213 -0.12 4.19 -72.76
CA GLY A 213 -0.66 2.92 -73.23
C GLY A 213 0.25 1.78 -72.71
N ARG A 214 -0.38 0.67 -72.28
CA ARG A 214 0.03 -0.75 -72.39
C ARG A 214 1.48 -1.25 -72.08
N ARG A 215 1.48 -2.38 -71.33
CA ARG A 215 2.38 -3.56 -71.34
C ARG A 215 3.71 -3.39 -70.57
N ARG A 216 4.24 -4.37 -69.82
CA ARG A 216 4.10 -5.84 -69.77
C ARG A 216 4.60 -6.33 -68.39
N CYS A 217 4.02 -7.42 -67.87
CA CYS A 217 4.68 -8.28 -66.89
C CYS A 217 5.79 -9.08 -67.56
N SER A 218 6.87 -9.33 -66.82
CA SER A 218 7.60 -10.60 -66.71
C SER A 218 8.33 -10.57 -65.36
#